data_AF-A0A1J5R607-F1
#
_entry.id   AF-A0A1J5R607-F1
#
_cell.length_a   1.000
_cell.length_b   1.000
_cell.length_c   1.000
_cell.angle_alpha   90.00
_cell.angle_beta   90.00
_cell.angle_gamma   90.00
#
_symmetry.space_group_name_H-M   'P 1'
#
loop_
_entity.id
_entity.type
_entity.pdbx_description
1 polymer ?
#
loop_
_entity_poly.entity_id
_entity_poly.type
_entity_poly.pdbx_seq_one_letter_code
_entity_poly.pdbx_strand_id
1 'polypeptide(L)'
;MKSVYFKSGDAEWKYDLEDQEYEEIIKNILADGTDFDEMLDESLEIIRDISALADEELDEDDQIDQTISVAFIWHYFNTLPESDGRIDGDVVLIEDEDGTGVSVVAATEVIEEM
;
A
#
# COMPACT_ATOMS: atom_id res chain seq x y z
N MET A 1 -12.98 3.48 -5.44
CA MET A 1 -12.39 3.11 -4.13
C MET A 1 -11.23 2.20 -4.44
N LYS A 2 -10.11 2.41 -3.76
CA LYS A 2 -8.87 1.67 -3.96
C LYS A 2 -8.51 1.00 -2.65
N SER A 3 -8.12 -0.26 -2.70
CA SER A 3 -7.78 -1.00 -1.49
C SER A 3 -6.37 -1.57 -1.58
N VAL A 4 -5.67 -1.50 -0.45
CA VAL A 4 -4.39 -2.16 -0.21
C VAL A 4 -4.57 -3.05 1.01
N TYR A 5 -4.18 -4.31 0.88
CA TYR A 5 -4.18 -5.28 1.97
C TYR A 5 -2.75 -5.54 2.42
N PHE A 6 -2.53 -5.69 3.71
CA PHE A 6 -1.26 -6.14 4.27
C PHE A 6 -1.47 -7.46 5.02
N LYS A 7 -0.61 -8.45 4.76
CA LYS A 7 -0.62 -9.77 5.40
C LYS A 7 0.71 -10.04 6.05
N SER A 8 0.68 -10.38 7.34
CA SER A 8 1.86 -10.83 8.10
C SER A 8 1.46 -12.05 8.94
N GLY A 9 1.99 -13.22 8.58
CA GLY A 9 1.57 -14.49 9.18
C GLY A 9 0.06 -14.73 9.03
N ASP A 10 -0.64 -14.91 10.15
CA ASP A 10 -2.09 -15.09 10.20
C ASP A 10 -2.88 -13.77 10.29
N ALA A 11 -2.19 -12.62 10.40
CA ALA A 11 -2.83 -11.32 10.53
C ALA A 11 -3.04 -10.65 9.16
N GLU A 12 -4.17 -9.96 9.02
CA GLU A 12 -4.57 -9.25 7.80
C GLU A 12 -5.12 -7.87 8.17
N TRP A 13 -4.64 -6.84 7.48
CA TRP A 13 -5.14 -5.47 7.54
C TRP A 13 -5.63 -5.05 6.17
N LYS A 14 -6.75 -4.31 6.15
CA LYS A 14 -7.32 -3.75 4.93
C LYS A 14 -7.36 -2.23 5.07
N TYR A 15 -6.77 -1.55 4.10
CA TYR A 15 -6.81 -0.11 3.99
C TYR A 15 -7.62 0.29 2.76
N ASP A 16 -8.66 1.09 2.99
CA ASP A 16 -9.56 1.58 1.95
C ASP A 16 -9.35 3.08 1.76
N LEU A 17 -9.20 3.49 0.50
CA LEU A 17 -8.98 4.88 0.12
C LEU A 17 -10.06 5.34 -0.86
N GLU A 18 -10.66 6.50 -0.60
CA GLU A 18 -11.63 7.09 -1.52
C GLU A 18 -10.93 7.61 -2.78
N ASP A 19 -11.65 7.61 -3.91
CA ASP A 19 -11.05 7.99 -5.18
C ASP A 19 -10.59 9.45 -5.19
N GLN A 20 -11.33 10.33 -4.52
CA GLN A 20 -10.98 11.74 -4.41
C GLN A 20 -9.70 11.94 -3.60
N GLU A 21 -9.56 11.29 -2.45
CA GLU A 21 -8.37 11.38 -1.60
C GLU A 21 -7.12 10.92 -2.34
N TYR A 22 -7.22 9.78 -3.03
CA TYR A 22 -6.18 9.29 -3.91
C TYR A 22 -5.76 10.33 -4.97
N GLU A 23 -6.72 10.94 -5.66
CA GLU A 23 -6.43 11.89 -6.73
C GLU A 23 -5.70 13.13 -6.19
N GLU A 24 -6.07 13.61 -5.00
CA GLU A 24 -5.43 14.75 -4.36
C GLU A 24 -4.00 14.42 -3.91
N ILE A 25 -3.78 13.26 -3.28
CA ILE A 25 -2.47 12.82 -2.81
C ILE A 25 -1.50 12.60 -3.98
N ILE A 26 -1.88 11.78 -4.96
CA ILE A 26 -1.01 11.45 -6.09
C ILE A 26 -0.67 12.70 -6.90
N LYS A 27 -1.63 13.62 -7.11
CA LYS A 27 -1.35 14.87 -7.80
C LYS A 27 -0.26 15.68 -7.11
N ASN A 28 -0.24 15.71 -5.77
CA ASN A 28 0.79 16.43 -5.02
C ASN A 28 2.16 15.74 -5.13
N ILE A 29 2.22 14.42 -4.98
CA ILE A 29 3.46 13.63 -5.13
C ILE A 29 4.07 13.84 -6.52
N LEU A 30 3.26 13.74 -7.57
CA LEU A 30 3.72 13.95 -8.95
C LEU A 30 4.20 15.38 -9.21
N ALA A 31 3.63 16.37 -8.52
CA ALA A 31 4.03 17.76 -8.66
C ALA A 31 5.36 18.07 -7.95
N ASP A 32 5.68 17.34 -6.89
CA ASP A 32 6.92 17.52 -6.10
C ASP A 32 8.14 16.91 -6.80
N GLY A 33 7.94 15.95 -7.70
CA GLY A 33 9.01 15.26 -8.42
C GLY A 33 9.69 14.20 -7.56
N THR A 34 8.91 13.54 -6.70
CA THR A 34 9.35 12.50 -5.76
C THR A 34 10.06 11.34 -6.47
N ASP A 35 11.09 10.79 -5.81
CA ASP A 35 11.71 9.53 -6.23
C ASP A 35 10.77 8.38 -5.87
N PHE A 36 10.25 7.69 -6.88
CA PHE A 36 9.20 6.68 -6.67
C PHE A 36 9.73 5.39 -6.04
N ASP A 37 11.00 5.05 -6.24
CA ASP A 37 11.55 3.83 -5.67
C ASP A 37 11.83 4.04 -4.18
N GLU A 38 12.41 5.19 -3.81
CA GLU A 38 12.58 5.57 -2.39
C GLU A 38 11.24 5.68 -1.67
N MET A 39 10.26 6.35 -2.27
CA MET A 39 8.93 6.49 -1.69
C MET A 39 8.21 5.14 -1.56
N LEU A 40 8.48 4.17 -2.44
CA LEU A 40 7.90 2.83 -2.32
C LEU A 40 8.47 2.11 -1.10
N ASP A 41 9.79 2.10 -0.96
CA ASP A 41 10.45 1.47 0.19
C ASP A 41 9.98 2.09 1.51
N GLU A 42 9.90 3.43 1.59
CA GLU A 42 9.37 4.14 2.76
C GLU A 42 7.90 3.79 3.03
N SER A 43 7.06 3.76 1.99
CA SER A 43 5.63 3.44 2.14
C SER A 43 5.43 2.02 2.66
N LEU A 44 6.24 1.05 2.22
CA LEU A 44 6.18 -0.33 2.69
C LEU A 44 6.63 -0.44 4.16
N GLU A 45 7.65 0.31 4.56
CA GLU A 45 8.09 0.39 5.96
C GLU A 45 6.99 0.99 6.85
N ILE A 46 6.36 2.09 6.44
CA ILE A 46 5.26 2.72 7.17
C ILE A 46 4.10 1.76 7.38
N ILE A 47 3.63 1.07 6.32
CA ILE A 47 2.52 0.12 6.45
C ILE A 47 2.86 -1.01 7.42
N ARG A 48 4.09 -1.51 7.37
CA ARG A 48 4.57 -2.54 8.29
C ARG A 48 4.56 -2.03 9.73
N ASP A 49 5.16 -0.87 9.99
CA ASP A 49 5.25 -0.30 11.34
C ASP A 49 3.86 -0.02 11.92
N ILE A 50 2.98 0.57 11.12
CA ILE A 50 1.60 0.87 11.53
C ILE A 50 0.80 -0.41 11.77
N SER A 51 0.98 -1.46 10.97
CA SER A 51 0.32 -2.75 11.20
C SER A 51 0.75 -3.41 12.52
N ALA A 52 1.94 -3.10 13.02
CA ALA A 52 2.45 -3.61 14.28
C ALA A 52 1.95 -2.82 15.51
N LEU A 53 1.40 -1.62 15.31
CA LEU A 53 0.81 -0.80 16.36
C LEU A 53 -0.63 -1.23 16.65
N ALA A 54 -1.06 -1.11 17.91
CA ALA A 54 -2.47 -1.23 18.22
C ALA A 54 -3.23 0.03 17.75
N ASP A 55 -4.50 -0.13 17.34
CA ASP A 55 -5.35 1.00 16.89
C ASP A 55 -5.40 2.18 17.88
N GLU A 56 -5.29 1.91 19.19
CA GLU A 56 -5.30 2.96 20.23
C GLU A 56 -3.99 3.76 20.33
N GLU A 57 -2.92 3.27 19.69
CA GLU A 57 -1.60 3.89 19.66
C GLU A 57 -1.40 4.77 18.42
N LEU A 58 -2.26 4.66 17.41
CA LEU A 58 -2.19 5.44 16.18
C LEU A 58 -2.63 6.89 16.42
N ASP A 59 -1.73 7.83 16.18
CA ASP A 59 -2.04 9.25 16.20
C ASP A 59 -2.49 9.78 14.82
N GLU A 60 -2.71 11.10 14.73
CA GLU A 60 -3.16 11.74 13.50
C GLU A 60 -2.07 11.73 12.42
N ASP A 61 -0.81 11.84 12.81
CA ASP A 61 0.32 11.82 11.88
C ASP A 61 0.50 10.40 11.31
N ASP A 62 0.39 9.36 12.14
CA ASP A 62 0.42 7.95 11.69
C ASP A 62 -0.69 7.67 10.65
N GLN A 63 -1.90 8.17 10.88
CA GLN A 63 -3.02 7.99 9.96
C GLN A 63 -2.80 8.71 8.62
N ILE A 64 -2.18 9.89 8.67
CA ILE A 64 -1.83 10.64 7.46
C ILE A 64 -0.77 9.87 6.67
N ASP A 65 0.29 9.41 7.32
CA ASP A 65 1.39 8.67 6.69
C ASP A 65 0.89 7.34 6.10
N GLN A 66 0.00 6.63 6.82
CA GLN A 66 -0.70 5.45 6.28
C GLN A 66 -1.48 5.80 5.01
N THR A 67 -2.28 6.86 5.03
CA THR A 67 -3.14 7.24 3.90
C THR A 67 -2.31 7.57 2.67
N ILE A 68 -1.20 8.30 2.84
CA ILE A 68 -0.26 8.63 1.77
C ILE A 68 0.39 7.36 1.22
N SER A 69 0.86 6.47 2.10
CA SER A 69 1.50 5.21 1.74
C SER A 69 0.56 4.31 0.95
N VAL A 70 -0.70 4.16 1.38
CA VAL A 70 -1.73 3.38 0.69
C VAL A 70 -2.00 3.95 -0.71
N ALA A 71 -2.15 5.27 -0.81
CA ALA A 71 -2.37 5.93 -2.09
C ALA A 71 -1.22 5.66 -3.07
N PHE A 72 0.01 5.83 -2.57
CA PHE A 72 1.22 5.68 -3.37
C PHE A 72 1.47 4.23 -3.78
N ILE A 73 1.38 3.27 -2.88
CA ILE A 73 1.54 1.84 -3.17
C ILE A 73 0.55 1.41 -4.24
N TRP A 74 -0.72 1.77 -4.09
CA TRP A 74 -1.73 1.44 -5.11
C TRP A 74 -1.36 2.05 -6.46
N HIS A 75 -0.97 3.34 -6.48
CA HIS A 75 -0.56 4.05 -7.69
C HIS A 75 0.63 3.38 -8.37
N TYR A 76 1.65 3.02 -7.58
CA TYR A 76 2.89 2.45 -8.06
C TYR A 76 2.59 1.20 -8.87
N PHE A 77 1.87 0.22 -8.30
CA PHE A 77 1.63 -1.06 -8.97
C PHE A 77 0.52 -1.03 -10.03
N ASN A 78 -0.47 -0.16 -9.90
CA ASN A 78 -1.59 -0.09 -10.85
C ASN A 78 -1.33 0.84 -12.06
N THR A 79 -0.36 1.76 -11.97
CA THR A 79 -0.26 2.83 -12.99
C THR A 79 1.13 3.03 -13.57
N LEU A 80 2.21 2.77 -12.83
CA LEU A 80 3.58 2.99 -13.30
C LEU A 80 4.09 1.87 -14.22
N PRO A 81 3.89 0.57 -13.93
CA PRO A 81 4.29 -0.50 -14.83
C PRO A 81 3.65 -0.40 -16.21
N GLU A 82 4.41 -0.85 -17.22
CA GLU A 82 3.87 -1.22 -18.52
C GLU A 82 2.84 -2.35 -18.37
N SER A 83 1.92 -2.49 -19.32
CA SER A 83 0.70 -3.33 -19.17
C SER A 83 0.92 -4.78 -18.72
N ASP A 84 2.11 -5.37 -18.91
CA ASP A 84 2.41 -6.76 -18.56
C ASP A 84 2.76 -6.96 -17.07
N GLY A 85 3.10 -5.88 -16.34
CA GLY A 85 3.46 -5.92 -14.91
C GLY A 85 2.52 -5.10 -14.01
N ARG A 86 1.39 -4.68 -14.58
CA ARG A 86 0.39 -3.85 -13.90
C ARG A 86 -0.59 -4.72 -13.15
N ILE A 87 -0.81 -4.40 -11.87
CA ILE A 87 -1.94 -4.94 -11.12
C ILE A 87 -3.21 -4.19 -11.56
N ASP A 88 -4.30 -4.91 -11.81
CA ASP A 88 -5.61 -4.32 -12.09
C ASP A 88 -6.50 -4.50 -10.86
N GLY A 89 -6.67 -3.44 -10.08
CA GLY A 89 -7.54 -3.41 -8.91
C GLY A 89 -6.78 -3.41 -7.58
N ASP A 90 -7.29 -4.15 -6.60
CA ASP A 90 -6.78 -4.11 -5.24
C ASP A 90 -5.41 -4.79 -5.13
N VAL A 91 -4.54 -4.22 -4.31
CA VAL A 91 -3.16 -4.68 -4.12
C VAL A 91 -3.05 -5.44 -2.80
N VAL A 92 -2.36 -6.58 -2.80
CA VAL A 92 -2.05 -7.32 -1.58
C VAL A 92 -0.54 -7.35 -1.37
N LEU A 93 -0.13 -6.91 -0.19
CA LEU A 93 1.22 -6.94 0.33
C LEU A 93 1.33 -8.12 1.30
N ILE A 94 2.31 -8.99 1.08
CA ILE A 94 2.53 -10.19 1.89
C ILE A 94 3.94 -10.10 2.45
N GLU A 95 4.07 -9.94 3.77
CA GLU A 95 5.37 -10.00 4.44
C GLU A 95 5.94 -11.42 4.33
N ASP A 96 7.21 -11.52 3.96
CA ASP A 96 7.93 -12.79 3.91
C ASP A 96 8.06 -13.40 5.32
N GLU A 97 8.05 -14.73 5.44
CA GLU A 97 8.13 -15.43 6.73
C GLU A 97 9.41 -15.09 7.54
N ASP A 98 10.49 -14.72 6.85
CA ASP A 98 11.75 -14.29 7.46
C ASP A 98 11.79 -12.78 7.80
N GLY A 99 10.73 -12.03 7.48
CA GLY A 99 10.58 -10.60 7.76
C GLY A 99 11.52 -9.69 6.96
N THR A 100 12.13 -10.22 5.89
CA THR A 100 13.16 -9.55 5.09
C THR A 100 12.62 -8.78 3.89
N GLY A 101 11.35 -8.94 3.55
CA GLY A 101 10.76 -8.40 2.34
C GLY A 101 9.25 -8.48 2.34
N VAL A 102 8.67 -7.85 1.30
CA VAL A 102 7.23 -7.85 1.03
C VAL A 102 7.03 -8.29 -0.41
N SER A 103 6.26 -9.36 -0.59
CA SER A 103 5.76 -9.80 -1.89
C SER A 103 4.48 -9.04 -2.24
N VAL A 104 4.35 -8.61 -3.49
CA VAL A 104 3.19 -7.83 -3.96
C VAL A 104 2.45 -8.59 -5.04
N VAL A 105 1.14 -8.77 -4.87
CA VAL A 105 0.27 -9.54 -5.78
C VAL A 105 -1.09 -8.87 -5.94
N ALA A 106 -1.82 -9.21 -7.01
CA ALA A 106 -3.19 -8.73 -7.18
C ALA A 106 -4.13 -9.44 -6.20
N ALA A 107 -5.12 -8.72 -5.65
CA ALA A 107 -6.09 -9.33 -4.74
C ALA A 107 -6.90 -10.45 -5.39
N THR A 108 -7.15 -10.36 -6.70
CA THR A 108 -7.81 -11.42 -7.49
C THR A 108 -7.04 -12.74 -7.45
N GLU A 109 -5.71 -12.69 -7.41
CA GLU A 109 -4.86 -13.89 -7.40
C GLU A 109 -4.85 -14.58 -6.02
N VAL A 110 -5.18 -13.85 -4.94
CA VAL A 110 -5.18 -14.37 -3.57
C VAL A 110 -6.59 -14.74 -3.09
N ILE A 111 -7.60 -13.97 -3.48
CA ILE A 111 -8.99 -14.13 -3.01
C ILE A 111 -9.71 -15.27 -3.74
N GLU A 112 -9.29 -15.65 -4.96
CA GLU A 112 -9.87 -16.82 -5.66
C GLU A 112 -9.45 -18.19 -5.08
N GLU A 113 -8.50 -18.24 -4.14
CA GLU A 113 -8.07 -19.47 -3.46
C GLU A 113 -8.75 -19.73 -2.08
N MET A 114 -9.74 -18.92 -1.67
CA MET A 114 -10.48 -19.08 -0.40
C MET A 114 -11.88 -19.71 -0.53
#